data_AF-A0A3A8WKH5-F1
#
_entry.id   AF-A0A3A8WKH5-F1
#
_cell.length_a   1.000
_cell.length_b   1.000
_cell.length_c   1.000
_cell.angle_alpha   90.00
_cell.angle_beta   90.00
_cell.angle_gamma   90.00
#
_symmetry.space_group_name_H-M   'P 1'
#
loop_
_entity.id
_entity.type
_entity.pdbx_description
1 polymer ?
#
loop_
_entity_poly.entity_id
_entity_poly.type
_entity_poly.pdbx_seq_one_letter_code
_entity_poly.pdbx_strand_id
1 'polypeptide(L)' 'MAIIYKDNEQILIEIKKIILETKTTQREIADKLGIKPQGLTKMLNKKNFGFEDAQKILATMGYDLIIDFKQATEEI' A
#
# COMPACT_ATOMS: atom_id res chain seq x y z
N MET A 1 9.22 14.37 1.06
CA MET A 1 9.90 13.66 2.16
C MET A 1 9.96 12.19 1.75
N ALA A 2 11.14 11.58 1.69
CA ALA A 2 11.24 10.14 1.41
C ALA A 2 10.92 9.38 2.70
N ILE A 3 10.00 8.41 2.63
CA ILE A 3 9.67 7.54 3.77
C ILE A 3 10.70 6.41 3.78
N ILE A 4 11.39 6.23 4.90
CA ILE A 4 12.26 5.08 5.11
C ILE A 4 11.40 3.96 5.73
N TYR A 5 11.09 2.96 4.92
CA TYR A 5 10.37 1.76 5.36
C TYR A 5 11.32 0.80 6.08
N LYS A 6 10.94 0.37 7.27
CA LYS A 6 11.60 -0.64 8.12
C LYS A 6 10.84 -1.96 8.09
N ASP A 7 9.53 -1.90 7.89
CA ASP A 7 8.64 -3.06 7.81
C ASP A 7 7.45 -2.81 6.86
N ASN A 8 6.67 -3.87 6.63
CA ASN A 8 5.50 -3.83 5.76
C ASN A 8 4.30 -3.11 6.41
N GLU A 9 4.31 -2.90 7.73
CA GLU A 9 3.24 -2.19 8.43
C GLU A 9 3.25 -0.72 8.02
N GLN A 10 4.43 -0.12 7.88
CA GLN A 10 4.56 1.25 7.37
C GLN A 10 3.96 1.43 5.97
N ILE A 11 4.13 0.44 5.07
CA ILE A 11 3.52 0.48 3.73
C ILE A 11 1.99 0.48 3.83
N LEU A 12 1.43 -0.39 4.68
CA LEU A 12 -0.01 -0.48 4.89
C LEU A 12 -0.58 0.82 5.46
N ILE A 13 0.14 1.47 6.38
CA ILE A 13 -0.26 2.76 6.96
C ILE A 13 -0.32 3.84 5.88
N GLU A 14 0.69 3.93 5.01
CA GLU A 14 0.69 4.92 3.92
C GLU A 14 -0.44 4.68 2.92
N ILE A 15 -0.74 3.43 2.57
CA ILE A 15 -1.90 3.11 1.71
C ILE A 15 -3.20 3.56 2.39
N LYS A 16 -3.37 3.29 3.69
CA LYS A 16 -4.56 3.72 4.44
C LYS A 16 -4.72 5.25 4.49
N LYS A 17 -3.60 6.00 4.57
CA LYS A 17 -3.62 7.46 4.47
C LYS A 17 -4.08 7.92 3.09
N ILE A 18 -3.55 7.34 2.01
CA ILE A 18 -3.98 7.66 0.63
C ILE A 18 -5.48 7.41 0.45
N ILE A 19 -6.00 6.28 0.96
CA ILE A 19 -7.44 5.97 0.93
C ILE A 19 -8.25 7.09 1.60
N LEU A 20 -7.80 7.56 2.78
CA LEU A 20 -8.46 8.62 3.53
C LEU A 20 -8.37 9.98 2.81
N GLU A 21 -7.19 10.36 2.30
CA GLU A 21 -6.93 11.64 1.64
C GLU A 21 -7.71 11.77 0.32
N THR A 22 -7.75 10.69 -0.46
CA THR A 22 -8.50 10.63 -1.73
C THR A 22 -10.01 10.51 -1.53
N LYS A 23 -10.46 10.29 -0.28
CA LYS A 23 -11.85 9.97 0.08
C LYS A 23 -12.39 8.75 -0.68
N THR A 24 -11.50 7.86 -1.13
CA THR A 24 -11.89 6.62 -1.81
C THR A 24 -12.45 5.66 -0.77
N THR A 25 -13.60 5.07 -1.05
CA THR A 25 -14.20 4.08 -0.15
C THR A 25 -13.59 2.69 -0.36
N GLN A 26 -13.56 1.88 0.70
CA GLN A 26 -13.15 0.48 0.58
C GLN A 26 -14.03 -0.33 -0.39
N ARG A 27 -15.30 0.08 -0.58
CA ARG A 27 -16.20 -0.53 -1.55
C ARG A 27 -15.73 -0.24 -2.97
N GLU A 28 -15.44 1.02 -3.31
CA GLU A 28 -14.94 1.39 -4.64
C GLU A 28 -13.64 0.68 -5.01
N ILE A 29 -12.71 0.56 -4.05
CA ILE A 29 -11.47 -0.20 -4.26
C ILE A 29 -11.76 -1.67 -4.52
N ALA A 30 -12.63 -2.29 -3.70
CA ALA A 30 -13.00 -3.69 -3.87
C ALA A 30 -13.69 -3.94 -5.23
N ASP A 31 -14.59 -3.05 -5.64
CA ASP A 31 -15.29 -3.12 -6.92
C ASP A 31 -14.30 -3.01 -8.10
N LYS A 32 -13.35 -2.07 -8.06
CA LYS A 32 -12.29 -1.94 -9.07
C LYS A 32 -11.34 -3.15 -9.12
N LEU A 33 -11.13 -3.82 -7.98
CA LEU A 33 -10.36 -5.06 -7.90
C LEU A 33 -11.15 -6.30 -8.31
N GLY A 34 -12.46 -6.19 -8.56
CA GLY A 34 -13.33 -7.32 -8.86
C GLY A 34 -13.52 -8.28 -7.67
N ILE A 35 -13.41 -7.78 -6.43
CA ILE A 35 -13.52 -8.57 -5.20
C ILE A 35 -14.64 -8.03 -4.30
N LYS A 36 -15.10 -8.84 -3.34
CA LYS A 36 -16.02 -8.38 -2.28
C LYS A 36 -15.26 -7.50 -1.27
N PRO A 37 -15.94 -6.55 -0.57
CA PRO A 37 -15.31 -5.71 0.45
C PRO A 37 -14.54 -6.50 1.54
N GLN A 38 -15.06 -7.65 1.96
CA GLN A 38 -14.38 -8.55 2.91
C GLN A 38 -13.04 -9.08 2.36
N GLY A 39 -12.95 -9.27 1.04
CA GLY A 39 -11.71 -9.67 0.35
C GLY A 39 -10.65 -8.58 0.47
N LEU A 40 -11.03 -7.30 0.32
CA LEU A 40 -10.11 -6.18 0.54
C LEU A 40 -9.65 -6.10 1.99
N THR A 41 -10.56 -6.26 2.96
CA THR A 41 -10.18 -6.30 4.38
C THR A 41 -9.19 -7.44 4.67
N LYS A 42 -9.39 -8.61 4.07
CA LYS A 42 -8.46 -9.75 4.22
C LYS A 42 -7.10 -9.46 3.57
N MET A 43 -7.09 -8.80 2.42
CA MET A 43 -5.87 -8.39 1.71
C MET A 43 -5.07 -7.38 2.54
N LEU A 44 -5.71 -6.33 3.08
CA LEU A 44 -5.09 -5.31 3.93
C LEU A 44 -4.54 -5.87 5.25
N ASN A 45 -5.08 -6.98 5.76
CA ASN A 45 -4.67 -7.59 7.04
C ASN A 45 -3.84 -8.87 6.85
N LYS A 46 -3.32 -9.13 5.65
CA LYS A 46 -2.52 -10.32 5.35
C LYS A 46 -1.20 -10.25 6.14
N LYS A 47 -0.85 -11.33 6.86
CA LYS A 47 0.42 -11.44 7.61
C LYS A 47 1.64 -11.15 6.73
N ASN A 48 1.60 -11.63 5.48
CA ASN A 48 2.63 -11.41 4.48
C ASN A 48 2.13 -10.42 3.41
N PHE A 49 1.62 -9.26 3.84
CA PHE A 49 1.31 -8.16 2.92
C PHE A 49 2.57 -7.75 2.18
N GLY A 50 2.54 -7.74 0.85
CA GLY A 50 3.71 -7.46 0.02
C GLY A 50 3.47 -6.37 -1.03
N PHE A 51 4.52 -6.05 -1.80
CA PHE A 51 4.47 -5.01 -2.83
C PHE A 51 3.44 -5.26 -3.92
N GLU A 52 3.20 -6.52 -4.30
CA GLU A 52 2.16 -6.86 -5.27
C GLU A 52 0.76 -6.50 -4.75
N ASP A 53 0.49 -6.80 -3.47
CA ASP A 53 -0.79 -6.45 -2.83
C ASP A 53 -0.93 -4.92 -2.78
N ALA A 54 0.13 -4.21 -2.39
CA ALA A 54 0.18 -2.75 -2.37
C ALA A 54 -0.08 -2.14 -3.75
N GLN A 55 0.62 -2.60 -4.78
CA GLN A 55 0.49 -2.09 -6.15
C GLN A 55 -0.93 -2.29 -6.70
N LYS A 56 -1.55 -3.46 -6.46
CA LYS A 56 -2.93 -3.72 -6.87
C LYS A 56 -3.90 -2.69 -6.29
N ILE A 57 -3.77 -2.39 -5.00
CA ILE A 57 -4.64 -1.40 -4.32
C ILE A 57 -4.35 0.01 -4.84
N LEU A 58 -3.09 0.42 -4.92
CA LEU A 58 -2.68 1.74 -5.39
C LEU A 58 -3.12 2.01 -6.84
N ALA A 59 -2.99 1.00 -7.72
CA ALA A 59 -3.42 1.11 -9.11
C ALA A 59 -4.92 1.43 -9.24
N THR A 60 -5.77 0.92 -8.33
CA THR A 60 -7.21 1.25 -8.35
C THR A 60 -7.50 2.73 -8.06
N MET A 61 -6.57 3.40 -7.40
CA MET A 61 -6.64 4.82 -7.05
C MET A 61 -5.79 5.69 -7.99
N GLY A 62 -5.13 5.10 -8.99
CA GLY A 62 -4.26 5.81 -9.94
C GLY A 62 -2.88 6.17 -9.39
N TYR A 63 -2.38 5.42 -8.40
CA TYR A 63 -1.06 5.59 -7.81
C TYR A 63 -0.11 4.47 -8.23
N ASP A 64 1.17 4.82 -8.38
CA ASP A 64 2.27 3.86 -8.54
C ASP A 64 3.03 3.66 -7.23
N LEU A 65 3.43 2.42 -6.94
CA LEU A 65 4.35 2.11 -5.86
C LEU A 65 5.80 2.32 -6.33
N ILE A 66 6.45 3.34 -5.80
CA ILE A 66 7.87 3.64 -6.07
C ILE A 66 8.69 3.29 -4.83
N ILE A 67 9.69 2.41 -5.00
CA ILE A 67 10.64 2.01 -3.97
C ILE A 67 12.04 2.37 -4.48
N ASP A 68 12.83 2.97 -3.59
CA ASP A 68 14.18 3.42 -3.92
C ASP A 68 15.22 2.72 -3.04
N PHE A 69 16.46 2.68 -3.52
CA PHE A 69 17.58 2.02 -2.85
C PHE A 69 18.69 3.03 -2.55
N LYS A 70 19.14 3.05 -1.30
CA LYS A 70 20.27 3.85 -0.86
C LYS A 70 21.46 2.95 -0.59
N GLN A 71 22.64 3.29 -1.12
CA GLN A 71 23.89 2.63 -0.75
C GLN A 71 24.18 2.86 0.74
N ALA A 72 24.56 1.80 1.46
CA ALA A 72 25.05 1.94 2.82
C ALA A 72 26.39 2.68 2.78
N THR A 73 26.43 3.91 3.27
CA THR A 73 27.69 4.57 3.62
C THR A 73 28.17 3.98 4.94
N GLU A 74 29.31 3.29 4.91
CA GLU A 74 30.06 2.98 6.13
C GLU A 74 30.47 4.33 6.74
N GLU A 75 29.90 4.67 7.90
CA GLU A 75 30.45 5.73 8.75
C GLU A 75 31.77 5.17 9.30
N ILE A 76 32.90 5.70 8.79
CA ILE A 76 34.25 5.46 9.32
C ILE A 76 34.40 6.22 10.65
#